data_AF-A0A4T2GWA1-F1
#
_entry.id   AF-A0A4T2GWA1-F1
#
_cell.length_a   1.000
_cell.length_b   1.000
_cell.length_c   1.000
_cell.angle_alpha   90.00
_cell.angle_beta   90.00
_cell.angle_gamma   90.00
#
_symmetry.space_group_name_H-M   'P 1'
#
loop_
_entity.id
_entity.type
_entity.pdbx_description
1 polymer ?
#
loop_
_entity_poly.entity_id
_entity_poly.type
_entity_poly.pdbx_seq_one_letter_code
_entity_poly.pdbx_strand_id
1 'polypeptide(L)'
;MNRKELFNKSAETQARQRLVTTKAYGLVSTIALVGALTVAGANTVSADEVTTSVATETVVTTDNPATNLVEVQPATPVENTDLQAHANTNTGAIVTPVETPALDRAVAEAEANGVVVTKGEIAVHDSLEAAQNDTANQEAAVKNAESEKVENNEEIAAANATNAQIDADNAAEAKRVEEANKQGQEATDQRNKAAQEAVEARNKAGQESVDARNKAKLDDIEAEKQAVEERNKAGQAATDQRNKLGQEAVDKRNANALAEWEANRETIIAADAAAMAGYNERKKANEEANAKGQAETDAKNAALEAEYDEAIKEYNDLLAENDEIQKRNDAAAAVAKAENERLQAEYQKKLADMLANTGKDGFLSEFVVQHLIFKSEPDASYISSVEAATDSEIATIVNGRYIDQFRDDSGNGPVYILKKGEPISVTYTG
;
A
#
# COMPACT_ATOMS: atom_id res chain seq x y z
N MET A 1 34.76 -33.98 -2.22
CA MET A 1 35.86 -34.96 -2.32
C MET A 1 36.14 -35.53 -0.94
N ASN A 2 35.89 -36.83 -0.76
CA ASN A 2 35.92 -37.49 0.53
C ASN A 2 37.31 -38.11 0.78
N ARG A 3 37.93 -37.77 1.91
CA ARG A 3 39.34 -38.01 2.27
C ARG A 3 39.70 -39.47 2.59
N LYS A 4 38.86 -40.44 2.22
CA LYS A 4 38.98 -41.86 2.61
C LYS A 4 39.63 -42.77 1.56
N GLU A 5 39.91 -42.28 0.35
CA GLU A 5 40.50 -43.11 -0.72
C GLU A 5 42.03 -42.97 -0.85
N LEU A 6 42.65 -42.01 -0.15
CA LEU A 6 44.09 -41.74 -0.28
C LEU A 6 45.00 -42.68 0.53
N PHE A 7 44.46 -43.46 1.48
CA PHE A 7 45.27 -44.28 2.38
C PHE A 7 45.39 -45.76 2.00
N ASN A 8 44.71 -46.23 0.95
CA ASN A 8 44.79 -47.64 0.52
C ASN A 8 45.78 -47.92 -0.63
N LYS A 9 46.35 -46.89 -1.28
CA LYS A 9 47.30 -47.09 -2.40
C LYS A 9 48.77 -47.25 -1.98
N SER A 10 49.15 -46.79 -0.78
CA SER A 10 50.56 -46.92 -0.34
C SER A 10 50.91 -48.32 0.16
N ALA A 11 49.93 -49.07 0.69
CA ALA A 11 50.10 -50.44 1.16
C ALA A 11 50.21 -51.45 0.01
N GLU A 12 49.59 -51.16 -1.15
CA GLU A 12 49.59 -52.06 -2.30
C GLU A 12 50.89 -51.98 -3.14
N THR A 13 51.66 -50.90 -2.99
CA THR A 13 52.91 -50.67 -3.74
C THR A 13 54.12 -51.33 -3.05
N GLN A 14 54.09 -51.55 -1.74
CA GLN A 14 55.18 -52.23 -1.02
C GLN A 14 55.16 -53.77 -1.12
N ALA A 15 54.04 -54.37 -1.54
CA ALA A 15 53.93 -55.82 -1.70
C ALA A 15 54.48 -56.33 -3.05
N ARG A 16 54.65 -55.46 -4.06
CA ARG A 16 55.12 -55.85 -5.41
C ARG A 16 56.63 -55.76 -5.62
N GLN A 17 57.40 -55.29 -4.63
CA GLN A 17 58.86 -55.13 -4.73
C GLN A 17 59.69 -56.27 -4.09
N ARG A 18 59.05 -57.33 -3.55
CA ARG A 18 59.74 -58.46 -2.90
C ARG A 18 59.64 -59.79 -3.67
N LEU A 19 59.49 -59.76 -4.99
CA LEU A 19 59.39 -60.98 -5.79
C LEU A 19 60.21 -60.91 -7.08
N VAL A 20 61.49 -60.55 -6.98
CA VAL A 20 62.48 -60.86 -8.03
C VAL A 20 63.82 -61.13 -7.34
N THR A 21 64.51 -62.16 -7.82
CA THR A 21 65.88 -62.63 -7.51
C THR A 21 66.05 -63.63 -6.37
N THR A 22 65.82 -64.90 -6.69
CA THR A 22 66.56 -66.02 -6.08
C THR A 22 67.32 -66.71 -7.19
N LYS A 23 68.65 -66.54 -7.22
CA LYS A 23 69.52 -67.20 -8.19
C LYS A 23 69.65 -68.69 -7.82
N ALA A 24 69.44 -69.54 -8.82
CA ALA A 24 69.59 -70.99 -8.75
C ALA A 24 71.00 -71.39 -8.29
N TYR A 25 71.08 -72.21 -7.25
CA TYR A 25 72.26 -73.00 -6.93
C TYR A 25 71.99 -74.43 -7.42
N GLY A 26 72.62 -74.80 -8.53
CA GLY A 26 72.69 -76.18 -8.99
C GLY A 26 73.50 -76.99 -7.99
N LEU A 27 72.83 -77.89 -7.29
CA LEU A 27 73.46 -78.81 -6.35
C LEU A 27 73.98 -80.01 -7.15
N VAL A 28 75.28 -79.99 -7.47
CA VAL A 28 76.01 -81.16 -7.97
C VAL A 28 76.23 -82.07 -6.76
N SER A 29 75.41 -83.13 -6.63
CA SER A 29 75.67 -84.21 -5.68
C SER A 29 76.68 -85.17 -6.31
N THR A 30 77.96 -84.99 -5.98
CA THR A 30 79.02 -85.96 -6.22
C THR A 30 78.79 -87.21 -5.36
N ILE A 31 78.53 -88.34 -6.00
CA ILE A 31 78.55 -89.66 -5.35
C ILE A 31 80.00 -90.01 -5.03
N ALA A 32 80.33 -90.14 -3.75
CA ALA A 32 81.60 -90.71 -3.30
C ALA A 32 81.43 -92.23 -3.18
N LEU A 33 82.02 -92.99 -4.10
CA LEU A 33 82.29 -94.41 -3.93
C LEU A 33 83.33 -94.59 -2.82
N VAL A 34 83.01 -95.33 -1.77
CA VAL A 34 83.99 -95.90 -0.84
C VAL A 34 84.20 -97.36 -1.20
N GLY A 35 85.35 -97.65 -1.79
CA GLY A 35 85.93 -98.99 -1.82
C GLY A 35 86.65 -99.29 -0.50
N ALA A 36 86.53 -100.53 -0.02
CA ALA A 36 87.37 -101.06 1.05
C ALA A 36 87.98 -102.38 0.59
N LEU A 37 89.27 -102.33 0.29
CA LEU A 37 90.17 -103.45 0.04
C LEU A 37 90.73 -103.98 1.38
N THR A 38 91.02 -105.27 1.37
CA THR A 38 91.41 -106.23 2.41
C THR A 38 92.75 -105.98 3.14
N VAL A 39 92.91 -106.56 4.35
CA VAL A 39 94.22 -106.94 4.95
C VAL A 39 94.10 -108.20 5.83
N ALA A 40 95.15 -109.04 5.73
CA ALA A 40 95.62 -110.16 6.58
C ALA A 40 95.10 -111.58 6.26
N GLY A 41 95.93 -112.61 6.10
CA GLY A 41 97.35 -112.77 6.45
C GLY A 41 98.09 -113.83 5.61
N ALA A 42 99.41 -113.71 5.62
CA ALA A 42 100.37 -114.45 4.80
C ALA A 42 100.75 -115.81 5.40
N ASN A 43 100.89 -116.83 4.55
CA ASN A 43 101.63 -118.06 4.84
C ASN A 43 103.04 -117.93 4.26
N THR A 44 104.05 -118.06 5.13
CA THR A 44 105.47 -118.17 4.76
C THR A 44 105.90 -119.64 4.83
N VAL A 45 106.46 -120.12 3.72
CA VAL A 45 107.06 -121.45 3.55
C VAL A 45 108.46 -121.46 4.16
N SER A 46 108.81 -122.50 4.92
CA SER A 46 110.19 -122.80 5.34
C SER A 46 110.60 -124.14 4.72
N ALA A 47 111.76 -124.15 4.06
CA ALA A 47 112.45 -125.33 3.56
C ALA A 47 113.70 -125.57 4.43
N ASP A 48 114.34 -126.73 4.20
CA ASP A 48 115.62 -127.21 4.76
C ASP A 48 115.51 -127.99 6.08
N GLU A 49 116.21 -129.11 6.33
CA GLU A 49 117.35 -129.77 5.68
C GLU A 49 117.17 -131.31 5.67
N VAL A 50 117.77 -131.98 4.68
CA VAL A 50 117.95 -133.44 4.62
C VAL A 50 119.17 -133.81 5.46
N THR A 51 118.97 -134.41 6.64
CA THR A 51 120.04 -135.08 7.40
C THR A 51 120.01 -136.59 7.15
N THR A 52 120.96 -137.05 6.35
CA THR A 52 121.35 -138.46 6.23
C THR A 52 122.00 -138.92 7.55
N SER A 53 121.47 -140.00 8.15
CA SER A 53 122.15 -140.70 9.25
C SER A 53 122.41 -142.15 8.84
N VAL A 54 123.68 -142.54 8.98
CA VAL A 54 124.23 -143.84 8.58
C VAL A 54 124.38 -144.72 9.83
N ALA A 55 123.87 -145.94 9.70
CA ALA A 55 124.26 -147.21 10.35
C ALA A 55 124.24 -147.33 11.88
N THR A 56 123.68 -148.45 12.34
CA THR A 56 124.49 -149.58 12.84
C THR A 56 123.62 -150.83 12.94
N GLU A 57 124.08 -151.91 12.31
CA GLU A 57 123.45 -153.22 12.27
C GLU A 57 123.78 -153.95 13.58
N THR A 58 122.80 -154.08 14.48
CA THR A 58 122.85 -154.97 15.64
C THR A 58 121.89 -156.12 15.39
N VAL A 59 122.42 -157.31 15.12
CA VAL A 59 121.62 -158.54 14.96
C VAL A 59 120.99 -158.88 16.31
N VAL A 60 119.70 -158.59 16.45
CA VAL A 60 118.86 -159.03 17.57
C VAL A 60 118.04 -160.22 17.07
N THR A 61 118.36 -161.41 17.55
CA THR A 61 117.55 -162.61 17.28
C THR A 61 116.30 -162.59 18.16
N THR A 62 115.14 -162.92 17.58
CA THR A 62 113.87 -163.07 18.30
C THR A 62 113.91 -164.27 19.27
N ASP A 63 113.18 -164.21 20.40
CA ASP A 63 113.04 -165.31 21.38
C ASP A 63 112.40 -166.59 20.81
N ASN A 64 111.95 -166.55 19.54
CA ASN A 64 111.43 -167.71 18.84
C ASN A 64 112.58 -168.66 18.44
N PRO A 65 112.59 -169.95 18.86
CA PRO A 65 113.66 -170.91 18.57
C PRO A 65 113.63 -171.41 17.11
N ALA A 66 113.57 -170.49 16.14
CA ALA A 66 113.62 -170.79 14.72
C ALA A 66 115.06 -171.11 14.31
N THR A 67 115.25 -172.21 13.57
CA THR A 67 116.58 -172.65 13.10
C THR A 67 117.04 -171.94 11.82
N ASN A 68 116.23 -171.03 11.26
CA ASN A 68 116.48 -170.22 10.06
C ASN A 68 115.56 -168.97 10.03
N LEU A 69 115.97 -167.88 9.38
CA LEU A 69 115.25 -166.58 9.31
C LEU A 69 114.89 -166.01 10.71
N VAL A 70 115.91 -165.83 11.54
CA VAL A 70 115.80 -165.40 12.94
C VAL A 70 115.73 -163.88 13.13
N GLU A 71 115.66 -163.12 12.04
CA GLU A 71 115.63 -161.64 12.04
C GLU A 71 114.21 -161.10 12.28
N VAL A 72 114.08 -160.06 13.09
CA VAL A 72 112.80 -159.37 13.37
C VAL A 72 112.33 -158.59 12.14
N GLN A 73 111.01 -158.54 11.89
CA GLN A 73 110.43 -157.73 10.82
C GLN A 73 110.91 -156.27 10.93
N PRO A 74 111.45 -155.68 9.84
CA PRO A 74 111.99 -154.32 9.89
C PRO A 74 110.88 -153.31 10.19
N ALA A 75 111.26 -152.19 10.81
CA ALA A 75 110.36 -151.07 11.06
C ALA A 75 109.68 -150.61 9.76
N THR A 76 108.40 -150.23 9.84
CA THR A 76 107.64 -149.71 8.70
C THR A 76 108.34 -148.47 8.11
N PRO A 77 108.51 -148.40 6.77
CA PRO A 77 109.12 -147.22 6.13
C PRO A 77 108.36 -145.93 6.43
N VAL A 78 109.09 -144.83 6.56
CA VAL A 78 108.56 -143.51 6.93
C VAL A 78 107.47 -143.07 5.96
N GLU A 79 107.61 -143.35 4.66
CA GLU A 79 106.66 -142.96 3.61
C GLU A 79 105.25 -143.54 3.83
N ASN A 80 105.14 -144.76 4.37
CA ASN A 80 103.83 -145.35 4.67
C ASN A 80 103.16 -144.69 5.89
N THR A 81 103.97 -144.18 6.82
CA THR A 81 103.50 -143.45 8.00
C THR A 81 103.00 -142.06 7.59
N ASP A 82 103.71 -141.39 6.68
CA ASP A 82 103.30 -140.11 6.10
C ASP A 82 102.02 -140.25 5.27
N LEU A 83 101.87 -141.32 4.47
CA LEU A 83 100.65 -141.54 3.70
C LEU A 83 99.42 -141.75 4.61
N GLN A 84 99.59 -142.44 5.74
CA GLN A 84 98.52 -142.60 6.74
C GLN A 84 98.18 -141.27 7.44
N ALA A 85 99.18 -140.43 7.74
CA ALA A 85 98.96 -139.12 8.34
C ALA A 85 98.18 -138.15 7.42
N HIS A 86 98.30 -138.31 6.09
CA HIS A 86 97.60 -137.49 5.10
C HIS A 86 96.27 -138.09 4.62
N ALA A 87 95.85 -139.24 5.18
CA ALA A 87 94.56 -139.84 4.82
C ALA A 87 93.39 -138.89 5.15
N ASN A 88 92.47 -138.71 4.19
CA ASN A 88 91.36 -137.75 4.24
C ASN A 88 91.75 -136.27 4.27
N THR A 89 93.01 -135.92 3.95
CA THR A 89 93.40 -134.53 3.67
C THR A 89 93.34 -134.29 2.16
N ASN A 90 92.71 -133.19 1.74
CA ASN A 90 92.69 -132.74 0.35
C ASN A 90 93.57 -131.49 0.21
N THR A 91 94.38 -131.41 -0.85
CA THR A 91 95.18 -130.23 -1.16
C THR A 91 94.67 -129.61 -2.47
N GLY A 92 94.05 -128.44 -2.38
CA GLY A 92 93.50 -127.69 -3.52
C GLY A 92 91.98 -127.49 -3.47
N ALA A 93 91.50 -126.36 -4.02
CA ALA A 93 90.08 -126.04 -4.19
C ALA A 93 89.70 -126.09 -5.67
N ILE A 94 88.55 -126.70 -6.01
CA ILE A 94 88.00 -126.67 -7.37
C ILE A 94 87.04 -125.49 -7.44
N VAL A 95 87.40 -124.43 -8.17
CA VAL A 95 86.55 -123.25 -8.39
C VAL A 95 85.87 -123.37 -9.74
N THR A 96 84.53 -123.33 -9.77
CA THR A 96 83.73 -123.35 -11.00
C THR A 96 83.15 -121.95 -11.27
N PRO A 97 83.30 -121.38 -12.48
CA PRO A 97 82.72 -120.08 -12.80
C PRO A 97 81.19 -120.17 -12.85
N VAL A 98 80.52 -119.12 -12.38
CA VAL A 98 79.07 -118.92 -12.55
C VAL A 98 78.87 -118.00 -13.75
N GLU A 99 78.07 -118.42 -14.72
CA GLU A 99 77.71 -117.58 -15.87
C GLU A 99 76.70 -116.51 -15.46
N THR A 100 76.91 -115.25 -15.89
CA THR A 100 76.12 -114.08 -15.46
C THR A 100 75.40 -113.33 -16.61
N PRO A 101 74.76 -114.01 -17.59
CA PRO A 101 74.18 -113.36 -18.77
C PRO A 101 73.02 -112.40 -18.46
N ALA A 102 72.39 -112.51 -17.29
CA ALA A 102 71.34 -111.59 -16.84
C ALA A 102 71.92 -110.27 -16.33
N LEU A 103 72.98 -110.33 -15.53
CA LEU A 103 73.74 -109.17 -15.07
C LEU A 103 74.41 -108.44 -16.25
N ASP A 104 75.05 -109.16 -17.18
CA ASP A 104 75.69 -108.54 -18.36
C ASP A 104 74.70 -107.74 -19.21
N ARG A 105 73.46 -108.23 -19.34
CA ARG A 105 72.38 -107.51 -20.04
C ARG A 105 71.92 -106.29 -19.26
N ALA A 106 71.69 -106.43 -17.95
CA ALA A 106 71.29 -105.31 -17.10
C ALA A 106 72.34 -104.19 -17.12
N VAL A 107 73.62 -104.54 -17.11
CA VAL A 107 74.72 -103.57 -17.27
C VAL A 107 74.65 -102.85 -18.61
N ALA A 108 74.45 -103.58 -19.72
CA ALA A 108 74.35 -102.98 -21.04
C ALA A 108 73.12 -102.05 -21.19
N GLU A 109 71.96 -102.45 -20.64
CA GLU A 109 70.73 -101.64 -20.63
C GLU A 109 70.92 -100.37 -19.78
N ALA A 110 71.49 -100.50 -18.59
CA ALA A 110 71.80 -99.39 -17.71
C ALA A 110 72.79 -98.41 -18.36
N GLU A 111 73.89 -98.88 -18.96
CA GLU A 111 74.85 -98.04 -19.69
C GLU A 111 74.22 -97.34 -20.89
N ALA A 112 73.31 -98.00 -21.62
CA ALA A 112 72.57 -97.38 -22.72
C ALA A 112 71.64 -96.26 -22.24
N ASN A 113 71.06 -96.41 -21.04
CA ASN A 113 70.33 -95.37 -20.32
C ASN A 113 71.27 -94.40 -19.56
N GLY A 114 72.58 -94.54 -19.79
CA GLY A 114 73.67 -93.66 -19.38
C GLY A 114 74.09 -93.82 -17.92
N VAL A 115 73.74 -94.92 -17.26
CA VAL A 115 74.22 -95.25 -15.91
C VAL A 115 75.72 -95.51 -15.92
N VAL A 116 76.35 -94.90 -14.93
CA VAL A 116 77.70 -95.11 -14.40
C VAL A 116 78.08 -96.55 -13.97
N VAL A 117 78.29 -97.55 -14.84
CA VAL A 117 78.68 -98.89 -14.35
C VAL A 117 80.21 -99.08 -14.28
N THR A 118 80.70 -99.59 -13.14
CA THR A 118 82.12 -99.90 -12.93
C THR A 118 82.31 -101.37 -12.59
N LYS A 119 83.24 -102.06 -13.28
CA LYS A 119 83.55 -103.47 -13.04
C LYS A 119 84.55 -103.64 -11.89
N GLY A 120 84.18 -104.45 -10.89
CA GLY A 120 85.02 -104.79 -9.73
C GLY A 120 85.87 -106.05 -9.92
N GLU A 121 86.53 -106.48 -8.84
CA GLU A 121 87.27 -107.76 -8.78
C GLU A 121 86.32 -108.96 -8.79
N ILE A 122 86.85 -110.14 -9.14
CA ILE A 122 86.07 -111.39 -9.16
C ILE A 122 85.87 -111.88 -7.72
N ALA A 123 84.61 -111.99 -7.29
CA ALA A 123 84.25 -112.59 -6.01
C ALA A 123 84.25 -114.13 -6.10
N VAL A 124 84.81 -114.79 -5.08
CA VAL A 124 84.80 -116.25 -4.93
C VAL A 124 83.93 -116.60 -3.72
N HIS A 125 83.04 -117.58 -3.86
CA HIS A 125 82.12 -118.02 -2.81
C HIS A 125 82.26 -119.52 -2.52
N ASP A 126 82.00 -119.91 -1.28
CA ASP A 126 82.09 -121.30 -0.81
C ASP A 126 80.92 -122.18 -1.29
N SER A 127 79.90 -121.59 -1.92
CA SER A 127 78.75 -122.31 -2.47
C SER A 127 78.21 -121.64 -3.74
N LEU A 128 77.60 -122.46 -4.60
CA LEU A 128 76.90 -121.99 -5.80
C LEU A 128 75.75 -121.03 -5.46
N GLU A 129 75.01 -121.31 -4.38
CA GLU A 129 73.90 -120.49 -3.91
C GLU A 129 74.36 -119.07 -3.51
N ALA A 130 75.50 -118.94 -2.83
CA ALA A 130 76.05 -117.64 -2.46
C ALA A 130 76.48 -116.81 -3.69
N ALA A 131 77.11 -117.45 -4.68
CA ALA A 131 77.51 -116.79 -5.93
C ALA A 131 76.31 -116.36 -6.79
N GLN A 132 75.25 -117.17 -6.84
CA GLN A 132 74.01 -116.83 -7.53
C GLN A 132 73.27 -115.68 -6.86
N ASN A 133 73.23 -115.65 -5.52
CA ASN A 133 72.63 -114.54 -4.77
C ASN A 133 73.41 -113.23 -4.96
N ASP A 134 74.74 -113.27 -4.97
CA ASP A 134 75.56 -112.07 -5.24
C ASP A 134 75.30 -111.53 -6.65
N THR A 135 75.29 -112.42 -7.66
CA THR A 135 74.94 -112.05 -9.05
C THR A 135 73.56 -111.40 -9.14
N ALA A 136 72.54 -111.98 -8.47
CA ALA A 136 71.19 -111.43 -8.44
C ALA A 136 71.12 -110.08 -7.74
N ASN A 137 71.89 -109.88 -6.66
CA ASN A 137 71.97 -108.61 -5.94
C ASN A 137 72.63 -107.52 -6.80
N GLN A 138 73.71 -107.85 -7.51
CA GLN A 138 74.37 -106.93 -8.44
C GLN A 138 73.42 -106.56 -9.59
N GLU A 139 72.66 -107.51 -10.13
CA GLU A 139 71.68 -107.27 -11.18
C GLU A 139 70.56 -106.32 -10.68
N ALA A 140 70.06 -106.55 -9.47
CA ALA A 140 69.06 -105.69 -8.86
C ALA A 140 69.59 -104.27 -8.61
N ALA A 141 70.84 -104.12 -8.15
CA ALA A 141 71.46 -102.82 -7.93
C ALA A 141 71.59 -102.02 -9.23
N VAL A 142 72.01 -102.67 -10.32
CA VAL A 142 72.14 -102.04 -11.64
C VAL A 142 70.78 -101.61 -12.17
N LYS A 143 69.75 -102.47 -12.09
CA LYS A 143 68.38 -102.15 -12.51
C LYS A 143 67.76 -101.01 -11.71
N ASN A 144 68.02 -100.95 -10.40
CA ASN A 144 67.54 -99.84 -9.58
C ASN A 144 68.21 -98.52 -9.98
N ALA A 145 69.53 -98.51 -10.20
CA ALA A 145 70.26 -97.32 -10.64
C ALA A 145 69.81 -96.85 -12.04
N GLU A 146 69.51 -97.78 -12.94
CA GLU A 146 68.89 -97.49 -14.23
C GLU A 146 67.52 -96.84 -14.07
N SER A 147 66.63 -97.43 -13.25
CA SER A 147 65.30 -96.88 -12.99
C SER A 147 65.36 -95.46 -12.43
N GLU A 148 66.20 -95.21 -11.41
CA GLU A 148 66.38 -93.88 -10.83
C GLU A 148 66.88 -92.87 -11.86
N LYS A 149 67.77 -93.28 -12.76
CA LYS A 149 68.32 -92.37 -13.77
C LYS A 149 67.31 -92.05 -14.87
N VAL A 150 66.52 -93.02 -15.28
CA VAL A 150 65.41 -92.81 -16.23
C VAL A 150 64.38 -91.86 -15.64
N GLU A 151 63.95 -92.11 -14.39
CA GLU A 151 63.00 -91.24 -13.67
C GLU A 151 63.54 -89.81 -13.53
N ASN A 152 64.78 -89.64 -13.09
CA ASN A 152 65.42 -88.32 -13.01
C ASN A 152 65.46 -87.58 -14.37
N ASN A 153 65.74 -88.29 -15.45
CA ASN A 153 65.74 -87.69 -16.79
C ASN A 153 64.33 -87.25 -17.22
N GLU A 154 63.31 -88.06 -16.92
CA GLU A 154 61.90 -87.72 -17.17
C GLU A 154 61.48 -86.49 -16.36
N GLU A 155 61.85 -86.42 -15.08
CA GLU A 155 61.58 -85.26 -14.21
C GLU A 155 62.27 -83.99 -14.71
N ILE A 156 63.54 -84.07 -15.11
CA ILE A 156 64.29 -82.94 -15.68
C ILE A 156 63.63 -82.47 -16.99
N ALA A 157 63.22 -83.40 -17.85
CA ALA A 157 62.53 -83.08 -19.09
C ALA A 157 61.19 -82.38 -18.81
N ALA A 158 60.41 -82.88 -17.85
CA ALA A 158 59.15 -82.27 -17.43
C ALA A 158 59.35 -80.88 -16.80
N ALA A 159 60.39 -80.70 -15.99
CA ALA A 159 60.74 -79.40 -15.40
C ALA A 159 61.16 -78.39 -16.47
N ASN A 160 61.95 -78.81 -17.46
CA ASN A 160 62.36 -77.96 -18.59
C ASN A 160 61.16 -77.56 -19.46
N ALA A 161 60.25 -78.49 -19.74
CA ALA A 161 59.01 -78.19 -20.46
C ALA A 161 58.14 -77.19 -19.67
N THR A 162 58.01 -77.39 -18.36
CA THR A 162 57.29 -76.47 -17.47
C THR A 162 57.90 -75.07 -17.48
N ASN A 163 59.23 -74.95 -17.39
CA ASN A 163 59.92 -73.67 -17.44
C ASN A 163 59.69 -72.95 -18.78
N ALA A 164 59.77 -73.68 -19.90
CA ALA A 164 59.48 -73.12 -21.22
C ALA A 164 58.04 -72.59 -21.34
N GLN A 165 57.07 -73.30 -20.73
CA GLN A 165 55.69 -72.84 -20.67
C GLN A 165 55.54 -71.57 -19.83
N ILE A 166 56.17 -71.52 -18.64
CA ILE A 166 56.17 -70.33 -17.77
C ILE A 166 56.75 -69.11 -18.51
N ASP A 167 57.85 -69.28 -19.25
CA ASP A 167 58.46 -68.21 -20.02
C ASP A 167 57.52 -67.70 -21.13
N ALA A 168 56.83 -68.62 -21.82
CA ALA A 168 55.84 -68.26 -22.83
C ALA A 168 54.64 -67.51 -22.23
N ASP A 169 54.12 -67.98 -21.10
CA ASP A 169 52.98 -67.35 -20.40
C ASP A 169 53.36 -65.97 -19.85
N ASN A 170 54.57 -65.82 -19.29
CA ASN A 170 55.08 -64.53 -18.83
C ASN A 170 55.21 -63.53 -19.99
N ALA A 171 55.70 -63.97 -21.14
CA ALA A 171 55.80 -63.12 -22.33
C ALA A 171 54.42 -62.71 -22.87
N ALA A 172 53.44 -63.62 -22.84
CA ALA A 172 52.06 -63.33 -23.23
C ALA A 172 51.39 -62.34 -22.26
N GLU A 173 51.57 -62.54 -20.95
CA GLU A 173 51.01 -61.67 -19.92
C GLU A 173 51.63 -60.26 -19.95
N ALA A 174 52.94 -60.15 -20.20
CA ALA A 174 53.60 -58.86 -20.37
C ALA A 174 52.96 -58.05 -21.51
N LYS A 175 52.71 -58.68 -22.68
CA LYS A 175 52.02 -58.05 -23.80
C LYS A 175 50.59 -57.66 -23.48
N ARG A 176 49.85 -58.54 -22.78
CA ARG A 176 48.46 -58.27 -22.37
C ARG A 176 48.38 -57.08 -21.42
N VAL A 177 49.31 -56.98 -20.47
CA VAL A 177 49.40 -55.88 -19.51
C VAL A 177 49.78 -54.58 -20.21
N GLU A 178 50.75 -54.60 -21.13
CA GLU A 178 51.14 -53.43 -21.92
C GLU A 178 49.96 -52.88 -22.73
N GLU A 179 49.24 -53.74 -23.43
CA GLU A 179 48.05 -53.36 -24.21
C GLU A 179 46.92 -52.83 -23.31
N ALA A 180 46.64 -53.51 -22.19
CA ALA A 180 45.64 -53.06 -21.23
C ALA A 180 45.99 -51.69 -20.63
N ASN A 181 47.27 -51.44 -20.34
CA ASN A 181 47.73 -50.14 -19.84
C ASN A 181 47.57 -49.06 -20.90
N LYS A 182 47.93 -49.36 -22.16
CA LYS A 182 47.74 -48.42 -23.28
C LYS A 182 46.28 -48.05 -23.47
N GLN A 183 45.38 -49.04 -23.51
CA GLN A 183 43.93 -48.80 -23.61
C GLN A 183 43.39 -48.01 -22.41
N GLY A 184 43.84 -48.33 -21.20
CA GLY A 184 43.45 -47.61 -19.98
C GLY A 184 43.90 -46.15 -19.98
N GLN A 185 45.09 -45.88 -20.52
CA GLN A 185 45.63 -44.52 -20.67
C GLN A 185 44.84 -43.73 -21.71
N GLU A 186 44.61 -44.30 -22.89
CA GLU A 186 43.81 -43.66 -23.96
C GLU A 186 42.38 -43.35 -23.49
N ALA A 187 41.73 -44.27 -22.78
CA ALA A 187 40.40 -44.05 -22.22
C ALA A 187 40.39 -42.93 -21.16
N THR A 188 41.44 -42.86 -20.33
CA THR A 188 41.58 -41.80 -19.33
C THR A 188 41.78 -40.44 -19.98
N ASP A 189 42.61 -40.35 -21.01
CA ASP A 189 42.89 -39.11 -21.74
C ASP A 189 41.64 -38.62 -22.49
N GLN A 190 40.90 -39.52 -23.13
CA GLN A 190 39.61 -39.18 -23.76
C GLN A 190 38.60 -38.65 -22.74
N ARG A 191 38.47 -39.30 -21.58
CA ARG A 191 37.56 -38.85 -20.52
C ARG A 191 37.96 -37.49 -19.97
N ASN A 192 39.26 -37.25 -19.80
CA ASN A 192 39.79 -35.97 -19.31
C ASN A 192 39.53 -34.85 -20.32
N LYS A 193 39.77 -35.10 -21.61
CA LYS A 193 39.47 -34.15 -22.69
C LYS A 193 37.98 -33.81 -22.75
N ALA A 194 37.11 -34.82 -22.75
CA ALA A 194 35.67 -34.62 -22.76
C ALA A 194 35.18 -33.86 -21.51
N ALA A 195 35.76 -34.14 -20.34
CA ALA A 195 35.44 -33.43 -19.12
C ALA A 195 35.87 -31.94 -19.16
N GLN A 196 37.05 -31.65 -19.72
CA GLN A 196 37.52 -30.27 -19.92
C GLN A 196 36.59 -29.50 -20.86
N GLU A 197 36.27 -30.05 -22.03
CA GLU A 197 35.35 -29.44 -23.00
C GLU A 197 33.97 -29.19 -22.38
N ALA A 198 33.44 -30.12 -21.58
CA ALA A 198 32.16 -29.96 -20.89
C ALA A 198 32.20 -28.84 -19.82
N VAL A 199 33.30 -28.71 -19.08
CA VAL A 199 33.48 -27.64 -18.09
C VAL A 199 33.58 -26.28 -18.77
N GLU A 200 34.35 -26.18 -19.85
CA GLU A 200 34.47 -24.94 -20.64
C GLU A 200 33.12 -24.53 -21.25
N ALA A 201 32.38 -25.47 -21.83
CA ALA A 201 31.04 -25.22 -22.36
C ALA A 201 30.07 -24.73 -21.26
N ARG A 202 30.10 -25.37 -20.08
CA ARG A 202 29.26 -24.95 -18.95
C ARG A 202 29.65 -23.56 -18.44
N ASN A 203 30.93 -23.26 -18.36
CA ASN A 203 31.42 -21.94 -17.93
C ASN A 203 31.01 -20.85 -18.92
N LYS A 204 31.15 -21.12 -20.23
CA LYS A 204 30.71 -20.21 -21.28
C LYS A 204 29.20 -19.95 -21.22
N ALA A 205 28.39 -21.00 -21.13
CA ALA A 205 26.93 -20.87 -21.01
C ALA A 205 26.52 -20.14 -19.72
N GLY A 206 27.22 -20.40 -18.61
CA GLY A 206 27.02 -19.69 -17.35
C GLY A 206 27.33 -18.20 -17.46
N GLN A 207 28.43 -17.84 -18.12
CA GLN A 207 28.83 -16.45 -18.37
C GLN A 207 27.81 -15.72 -19.24
N GLU A 208 27.43 -16.31 -20.38
CA GLU A 208 26.42 -15.75 -21.29
C GLU A 208 25.07 -15.53 -20.59
N SER A 209 24.67 -16.45 -19.71
CA SER A 209 23.44 -16.31 -18.91
C SER A 209 23.51 -15.15 -17.92
N VAL A 210 24.66 -14.97 -17.24
CA VAL A 210 24.89 -13.85 -16.31
C VAL A 210 24.90 -12.53 -17.07
N ASP A 211 25.57 -12.46 -18.22
CA ASP A 211 25.66 -11.26 -19.04
C ASP A 211 24.28 -10.86 -19.59
N ALA A 212 23.48 -11.82 -20.05
CA ALA A 212 22.11 -11.59 -20.48
C ALA A 212 21.23 -11.07 -19.34
N ARG A 213 21.34 -11.65 -18.13
CA ARG A 213 20.58 -11.20 -16.95
C ARG A 213 21.00 -9.80 -16.51
N ASN A 214 22.29 -9.49 -16.55
CA ASN A 214 22.80 -8.16 -16.21
C ASN A 214 22.33 -7.13 -17.22
N LYS A 215 22.36 -7.45 -18.52
CA LYS A 215 21.82 -6.59 -19.56
C LYS A 215 20.33 -6.32 -19.36
N ALA A 216 19.52 -7.34 -19.10
CA ALA A 216 18.09 -7.17 -18.85
C ALA A 216 17.83 -6.24 -17.65
N LYS A 217 18.58 -6.40 -16.54
CA LYS A 217 18.47 -5.51 -15.38
C LYS A 217 18.85 -4.06 -15.69
N LEU A 218 19.87 -3.84 -16.52
CA LEU A 218 20.26 -2.49 -16.93
C LEU A 218 19.18 -1.85 -17.80
N ASP A 219 18.61 -2.62 -18.73
CA ASP A 219 17.51 -2.16 -19.59
C ASP A 219 16.26 -1.82 -18.74
N ASP A 220 15.92 -2.63 -17.72
CA ASP A 220 14.85 -2.34 -16.76
C ASP A 220 15.09 -1.08 -15.91
N ILE A 221 16.34 -0.88 -15.44
CA ILE A 221 16.71 0.31 -14.66
C ILE A 221 16.56 1.58 -15.50
N GLU A 222 17.00 1.54 -16.76
CA GLU A 222 16.88 2.69 -17.67
C GLU A 222 15.40 2.99 -17.99
N ALA A 223 14.58 1.95 -18.20
CA ALA A 223 13.14 2.11 -18.40
C ALA A 223 12.43 2.72 -17.17
N GLU A 224 12.75 2.24 -15.96
CA GLU A 224 12.17 2.79 -14.72
C GLU A 224 12.60 4.25 -14.51
N LYS A 225 13.86 4.59 -14.80
CA LYS A 225 14.36 5.96 -14.72
C LYS A 225 13.56 6.90 -15.63
N GLN A 226 13.32 6.51 -16.88
CA GLN A 226 12.49 7.28 -17.82
C GLN A 226 11.06 7.43 -17.31
N ALA A 227 10.45 6.36 -16.82
CA ALA A 227 9.09 6.39 -16.27
C ALA A 227 8.97 7.31 -15.04
N VAL A 228 9.99 7.34 -14.17
CA VAL A 228 10.05 8.25 -13.02
C VAL A 228 10.19 9.70 -13.46
N GLU A 229 11.05 9.99 -14.45
CA GLU A 229 11.20 11.34 -15.01
C GLU A 229 9.88 11.85 -15.62
N GLU A 230 9.16 11.01 -16.37
CA GLU A 230 7.85 11.34 -16.91
C GLU A 230 6.81 11.58 -15.82
N ARG A 231 6.76 10.70 -14.80
CA ARG A 231 5.83 10.85 -13.67
C ARG A 231 6.09 12.14 -12.89
N ASN A 232 7.37 12.50 -12.69
CA ASN A 232 7.75 13.75 -12.04
C ASN A 232 7.30 14.96 -12.86
N LYS A 233 7.55 14.95 -14.17
CA LYS A 233 7.12 16.03 -15.08
C LYS A 233 5.61 16.18 -15.09
N ALA A 234 4.87 15.07 -15.15
CA ALA A 234 3.40 15.08 -15.09
C ALA A 234 2.88 15.59 -13.74
N GLY A 235 3.49 15.16 -12.62
CA GLY A 235 3.12 15.60 -11.28
C GLY A 235 3.38 17.09 -11.05
N GLN A 236 4.48 17.62 -11.60
CA GLN A 236 4.80 19.04 -11.56
C GLN A 236 3.78 19.86 -12.38
N ALA A 237 3.51 19.45 -13.62
CA ALA A 237 2.52 20.11 -14.48
C ALA A 237 1.12 20.12 -13.84
N ALA A 238 0.70 19.03 -13.21
CA ALA A 238 -0.58 18.96 -12.49
C ALA A 238 -0.63 19.92 -11.29
N THR A 239 0.48 20.05 -10.55
CA THR A 239 0.58 20.98 -9.43
C THR A 239 0.55 22.42 -9.90
N ASP A 240 1.28 22.76 -10.96
CA ASP A 240 1.31 24.10 -11.55
C ASP A 240 -0.08 24.48 -12.07
N GLN A 241 -0.78 23.56 -12.74
CA GLN A 241 -2.15 23.77 -13.20
C GLN A 241 -3.12 24.02 -12.04
N ARG A 242 -3.05 23.22 -10.97
CA ARG A 242 -3.88 23.41 -9.77
C ARG A 242 -3.61 24.74 -9.09
N ASN A 243 -2.33 25.14 -8.99
CA ASN A 243 -1.96 26.43 -8.41
C ASN A 243 -2.50 27.59 -9.25
N LYS A 244 -2.39 27.50 -10.58
CA LYS A 244 -2.96 28.47 -11.51
C LYS A 244 -4.48 28.60 -11.35
N LEU A 245 -5.20 27.48 -11.38
CA LEU A 245 -6.66 27.47 -11.20
C LEU A 245 -7.06 27.98 -9.81
N GLY A 246 -6.29 27.64 -8.77
CA GLY A 246 -6.50 28.15 -7.42
C GLY A 246 -6.34 29.66 -7.33
N GLN A 247 -5.30 30.21 -7.97
CA GLN A 247 -5.07 31.65 -8.05
C GLN A 247 -6.21 32.35 -8.80
N GLU A 248 -6.59 31.85 -9.98
CA GLU A 248 -7.70 32.40 -10.78
C GLU A 248 -9.02 32.41 -9.98
N ALA A 249 -9.29 31.37 -9.18
CA ALA A 249 -10.48 31.31 -8.34
C ALA A 249 -10.45 32.34 -7.21
N VAL A 250 -9.29 32.54 -6.56
CA VAL A 250 -9.10 33.57 -5.52
C VAL A 250 -9.26 34.96 -6.12
N ASP A 251 -8.63 35.23 -7.26
CA ASP A 251 -8.71 36.52 -7.94
C ASP A 251 -10.15 36.84 -8.33
N LYS A 252 -10.88 35.86 -8.87
CA LYS A 252 -12.31 36.00 -9.18
C LYS A 252 -13.15 36.27 -7.94
N ARG A 253 -12.90 35.57 -6.83
CA ARG A 253 -13.61 35.79 -5.56
C ARG A 253 -13.34 37.19 -5.02
N ASN A 254 -12.09 37.65 -5.08
CA ASN A 254 -11.70 38.99 -4.63
C ASN A 254 -12.33 40.08 -5.51
N ALA A 255 -12.32 39.91 -6.83
CA ALA A 255 -12.97 40.84 -7.76
C ALA A 255 -14.48 40.93 -7.51
N ASN A 256 -15.16 39.79 -7.30
CA ASN A 256 -16.58 39.77 -6.96
C ASN A 256 -16.86 40.45 -5.62
N ALA A 257 -16.07 40.15 -4.58
CA ALA A 257 -16.23 40.77 -3.27
C ALA A 257 -16.01 42.29 -3.31
N LEU A 258 -15.05 42.76 -4.11
CA LEU A 258 -14.82 44.18 -4.34
C LEU A 258 -16.02 44.83 -5.04
N ALA A 259 -16.54 44.21 -6.11
CA ALA A 259 -17.71 44.70 -6.83
C ALA A 259 -18.98 44.75 -5.94
N GLU A 260 -19.20 43.73 -5.11
CA GLU A 260 -20.30 43.71 -4.13
C GLU A 260 -20.15 44.82 -3.09
N TRP A 261 -18.94 45.03 -2.57
CA TRP A 261 -18.65 46.10 -1.63
C TRP A 261 -18.88 47.48 -2.25
N GLU A 262 -18.40 47.71 -3.47
CA GLU A 262 -18.61 48.97 -4.20
C GLU A 262 -20.10 49.23 -4.46
N ALA A 263 -20.86 48.22 -4.92
CA ALA A 263 -22.30 48.34 -5.14
C ALA A 263 -23.07 48.66 -3.85
N ASN A 264 -22.74 47.99 -2.74
CA ASN A 264 -23.33 48.26 -1.44
C ASN A 264 -22.97 49.66 -0.93
N ARG A 265 -21.73 50.10 -1.12
CA ARG A 265 -21.28 51.45 -0.73
C ARG A 265 -22.09 52.52 -1.44
N GLU A 266 -22.24 52.42 -2.77
CA GLU A 266 -23.03 53.39 -3.55
C GLU A 266 -24.51 53.37 -3.15
N THR A 267 -25.06 52.19 -2.85
CA THR A 267 -26.44 52.05 -2.37
C THR A 267 -26.65 52.75 -1.03
N ILE A 268 -25.72 52.58 -0.08
CA ILE A 268 -25.77 53.23 1.23
C ILE A 268 -25.65 54.75 1.09
N ILE A 269 -24.69 55.24 0.29
CA ILE A 269 -24.51 56.68 0.05
C ILE A 269 -25.77 57.29 -0.57
N ALA A 270 -26.39 56.61 -1.55
CA ALA A 270 -27.62 57.08 -2.18
C ALA A 270 -28.80 57.10 -1.20
N ALA A 271 -28.93 56.07 -0.35
CA ALA A 271 -29.96 56.00 0.68
C ALA A 271 -29.80 57.12 1.72
N ASP A 272 -28.58 57.37 2.19
CA ASP A 272 -28.27 58.44 3.14
C ASP A 272 -28.52 59.83 2.53
N ALA A 273 -28.13 60.03 1.26
CA ALA A 273 -28.41 61.27 0.54
C ALA A 273 -29.92 61.52 0.38
N ALA A 274 -30.69 60.49 0.02
CA ALA A 274 -32.15 60.58 -0.08
C ALA A 274 -32.81 60.84 1.29
N ALA A 275 -32.33 60.19 2.35
CA ALA A 275 -32.82 60.42 3.71
C ALA A 275 -32.55 61.86 4.17
N MET A 276 -31.35 62.39 3.88
CA MET A 276 -30.97 63.77 4.19
C MET A 276 -31.80 64.79 3.39
N ALA A 277 -32.03 64.54 2.09
CA ALA A 277 -32.90 65.37 1.25
C ALA A 277 -34.33 65.40 1.82
N GLY A 278 -34.90 64.24 2.14
CA GLY A 278 -36.24 64.15 2.74
C GLY A 278 -36.32 64.79 4.14
N TYR A 279 -35.25 64.73 4.94
CA TYR A 279 -35.17 65.47 6.21
C TYR A 279 -35.19 66.98 5.98
N ASN A 280 -34.40 67.49 5.03
CA ASN A 280 -34.34 68.92 4.72
C ASN A 280 -35.66 69.45 4.15
N GLU A 281 -36.34 68.69 3.28
CA GLU A 281 -37.67 69.04 2.79
C GLU A 281 -38.70 69.11 3.91
N ARG A 282 -38.73 68.11 4.80
CA ARG A 282 -39.63 68.13 5.97
C ARG A 282 -39.33 69.29 6.91
N LYS A 283 -38.05 69.59 7.14
CA LYS A 283 -37.63 70.74 7.95
C LYS A 283 -38.16 72.04 7.34
N LYS A 284 -37.93 72.26 6.04
CA LYS A 284 -38.41 73.44 5.32
C LYS A 284 -39.94 73.55 5.36
N ALA A 285 -40.65 72.46 5.08
CA ALA A 285 -42.11 72.44 5.13
C ALA A 285 -42.65 72.76 6.53
N ASN A 286 -41.99 72.28 7.58
CA ASN A 286 -42.37 72.58 8.96
C ASN A 286 -42.08 74.05 9.34
N GLU A 287 -40.97 74.61 8.89
CA GLU A 287 -40.66 76.04 9.05
C GLU A 287 -41.69 76.92 8.33
N GLU A 288 -42.06 76.58 7.09
CA GLU A 288 -43.10 77.27 6.31
C GLU A 288 -44.49 77.13 6.96
N ALA A 289 -44.85 75.94 7.44
CA ALA A 289 -46.12 75.70 8.13
C ALA A 289 -46.21 76.49 9.44
N ASN A 290 -45.11 76.55 10.23
CA ASN A 290 -45.05 77.35 11.45
C ASN A 290 -45.16 78.85 11.14
N ALA A 291 -44.45 79.34 10.12
CA ALA A 291 -44.53 80.74 9.71
C ALA A 291 -45.94 81.11 9.22
N LYS A 292 -46.57 80.23 8.44
CA LYS A 292 -47.95 80.43 7.97
C LYS A 292 -48.94 80.40 9.14
N GLY A 293 -48.81 79.43 10.05
CA GLY A 293 -49.64 79.33 11.24
C GLY A 293 -49.53 80.56 12.14
N GLN A 294 -48.31 81.07 12.34
CA GLN A 294 -48.08 82.32 13.08
C GLN A 294 -48.75 83.50 12.37
N ALA A 295 -48.56 83.66 11.07
CA ALA A 295 -49.17 84.74 10.30
C ALA A 295 -50.72 84.67 10.30
N GLU A 296 -51.31 83.48 10.21
CA GLU A 296 -52.76 83.28 10.31
C GLU A 296 -53.30 83.64 11.71
N THR A 297 -52.58 83.27 12.77
CA THR A 297 -52.92 83.65 14.15
C THR A 297 -52.80 85.15 14.36
N ASP A 298 -51.71 85.77 13.91
CA ASP A 298 -51.50 87.22 14.04
C ASP A 298 -52.58 88.01 13.27
N ALA A 299 -52.94 87.55 12.06
CA ALA A 299 -54.01 88.14 11.28
C ALA A 299 -55.38 88.01 11.96
N LYS A 300 -55.70 86.84 12.55
CA LYS A 300 -56.94 86.64 13.32
C LYS A 300 -56.99 87.51 14.56
N ASN A 301 -55.89 87.62 15.30
CA ASN A 301 -55.82 88.46 16.49
C ASN A 301 -56.01 89.94 16.12
N ALA A 302 -55.36 90.42 15.05
CA ALA A 302 -55.52 91.79 14.57
C ALA A 302 -56.97 92.07 14.09
N ALA A 303 -57.60 91.13 13.40
CA ALA A 303 -59.00 91.25 12.99
C ALA A 303 -59.94 91.30 14.20
N LEU A 304 -59.71 90.44 15.20
CA LEU A 304 -60.52 90.41 16.43
C LEU A 304 -60.32 91.68 17.27
N GLU A 305 -59.10 92.22 17.32
CA GLU A 305 -58.81 93.50 17.97
C GLU A 305 -59.56 94.66 17.26
N ALA A 306 -59.56 94.68 15.92
CA ALA A 306 -60.32 95.67 15.16
C ALA A 306 -61.84 95.55 15.36
N GLU A 307 -62.40 94.34 15.33
CA GLU A 307 -63.82 94.10 15.62
C GLU A 307 -64.19 94.54 17.05
N TYR A 308 -63.32 94.26 18.02
CA TYR A 308 -63.53 94.67 19.40
C TYR A 308 -63.51 96.19 19.56
N ASP A 309 -62.55 96.88 18.92
CA ASP A 309 -62.47 98.34 18.93
C ASP A 309 -63.69 98.99 18.27
N GLU A 310 -64.20 98.43 17.16
CA GLU A 310 -65.42 98.90 16.50
C GLU A 310 -66.66 98.69 17.39
N ALA A 311 -66.80 97.53 18.01
CA ALA A 311 -67.88 97.25 18.96
C ALA A 311 -67.85 98.17 20.19
N ILE A 312 -66.65 98.49 20.71
CA ILE A 312 -66.50 99.46 21.80
C ILE A 312 -66.89 100.86 21.37
N LYS A 313 -66.57 101.26 20.13
CA LYS A 313 -67.00 102.55 19.58
C LYS A 313 -68.53 102.62 19.47
N GLU A 314 -69.16 101.61 18.89
CA GLU A 314 -70.64 101.54 18.81
C GLU A 314 -71.27 101.59 20.20
N TYR A 315 -70.72 100.86 21.18
CA TYR A 315 -71.20 100.89 22.57
C TYR A 315 -71.11 102.30 23.17
N ASN A 316 -70.01 103.02 22.96
CA ASN A 316 -69.82 104.38 23.47
C ASN A 316 -70.74 105.40 22.77
N ASP A 317 -70.93 105.28 21.46
CA ASP A 317 -71.86 106.12 20.69
C ASP A 317 -73.30 105.93 21.20
N LEU A 318 -73.72 104.68 21.43
CA LEU A 318 -75.03 104.34 21.99
C LEU A 318 -75.22 104.85 23.42
N LEU A 319 -74.15 104.82 24.23
CA LEU A 319 -74.16 105.36 25.59
C LEU A 319 -74.33 106.89 25.58
N ALA A 320 -73.62 107.60 24.68
CA ALA A 320 -73.75 109.03 24.51
C ALA A 320 -75.15 109.43 23.99
N GLU A 321 -75.71 108.66 23.06
CA GLU A 321 -77.07 108.87 22.57
C GLU A 321 -78.12 108.69 23.68
N ASN A 322 -77.97 107.67 24.53
CA ASN A 322 -78.83 107.49 25.70
C ASN A 322 -78.74 108.66 26.68
N ASP A 323 -77.53 109.16 26.97
CA ASP A 323 -77.33 110.34 27.82
C ASP A 323 -78.00 111.59 27.24
N GLU A 324 -77.97 111.79 25.92
CA GLU A 324 -78.69 112.88 25.26
C GLU A 324 -80.21 112.73 25.34
N ILE A 325 -80.73 111.52 25.11
CA ILE A 325 -82.16 111.22 25.23
C ILE A 325 -82.63 111.52 26.66
N GLN A 326 -81.85 111.13 27.67
CA GLN A 326 -82.14 111.41 29.08
C GLN A 326 -82.24 112.91 29.34
N LYS A 327 -81.26 113.71 28.87
CA LYS A 327 -81.29 115.18 28.99
C LYS A 327 -82.50 115.81 28.31
N ARG A 328 -82.86 115.35 27.12
CA ARG A 328 -84.06 115.85 26.41
C ARG A 328 -85.34 115.54 27.17
N ASN A 329 -85.44 114.34 27.74
CA ASN A 329 -86.60 113.94 28.55
C ASN A 329 -86.72 114.79 29.83
N ASP A 330 -85.62 115.03 30.53
CA ASP A 330 -85.58 115.86 31.74
C ASP A 330 -85.94 117.33 31.41
N ALA A 331 -85.43 117.87 30.30
CA ALA A 331 -85.75 119.21 29.84
C ALA A 331 -87.24 119.34 29.44
N ALA A 332 -87.79 118.36 28.73
CA ALA A 332 -89.21 118.33 28.36
C ALA A 332 -90.11 118.29 29.61
N ALA A 333 -89.74 117.50 30.63
CA ALA A 333 -90.45 117.46 31.90
C ALA A 333 -90.44 118.82 32.63
N ALA A 334 -89.31 119.55 32.61
CA ALA A 334 -89.21 120.88 33.21
C ALA A 334 -90.06 121.93 32.49
N VAL A 335 -90.07 121.93 31.15
CA VAL A 335 -90.90 122.84 30.33
C VAL A 335 -92.39 122.59 30.59
N ALA A 336 -92.82 121.33 30.60
CA ALA A 336 -94.22 120.98 30.87
C ALA A 336 -94.70 121.42 32.26
N LYS A 337 -93.80 121.41 33.25
CA LYS A 337 -94.10 121.91 34.60
C LYS A 337 -94.28 123.44 34.62
N ALA A 338 -93.36 124.17 33.99
CA ALA A 338 -93.40 125.64 33.96
C ALA A 338 -94.64 126.18 33.20
N GLU A 339 -95.01 125.55 32.08
CA GLU A 339 -96.16 125.97 31.28
C GLU A 339 -97.48 125.81 32.04
N ASN A 340 -97.63 124.71 32.80
CA ASN A 340 -98.81 124.49 33.65
C ASN A 340 -98.94 125.54 34.76
N GLU A 341 -97.83 125.89 35.42
CA GLU A 341 -97.82 126.92 36.46
C GLU A 341 -98.18 128.31 35.87
N ARG A 342 -97.70 128.64 34.66
CA ARG A 342 -98.01 129.89 33.95
C ARG A 342 -99.50 130.01 33.61
N LEU A 343 -100.08 128.97 33.00
CA LEU A 343 -101.49 128.96 32.60
C LEU A 343 -102.43 129.11 33.81
N GLN A 344 -102.07 128.52 34.94
CA GLN A 344 -102.83 128.62 36.16
C GLN A 344 -102.84 130.06 36.74
N ALA A 345 -101.73 130.79 36.63
CA ALA A 345 -101.64 132.18 37.04
C ALA A 345 -102.43 133.15 36.14
N GLU A 346 -102.38 132.96 34.81
CA GLU A 346 -103.16 133.78 33.86
C GLU A 346 -104.67 133.65 34.05
N TYR A 347 -105.13 132.43 34.34
CA TYR A 347 -106.54 132.18 34.62
C TYR A 347 -107.05 133.01 35.81
N GLN A 348 -106.29 133.06 36.91
CA GLN A 348 -106.66 133.82 38.11
C GLN A 348 -106.69 135.34 37.86
N LYS A 349 -105.78 135.85 37.02
CA LYS A 349 -105.74 137.29 36.70
C LYS A 349 -106.97 137.73 35.89
N LYS A 350 -107.39 136.94 34.90
CA LYS A 350 -108.60 137.23 34.10
C LYS A 350 -109.88 137.16 34.94
N LEU A 351 -109.91 136.29 35.94
CA LEU A 351 -111.03 136.20 36.88
C LEU A 351 -111.22 137.51 37.65
N ALA A 352 -110.13 138.08 38.17
CA ALA A 352 -110.18 139.32 38.96
C ALA A 352 -110.63 140.55 38.14
N ASP A 353 -110.17 140.67 36.89
CA ASP A 353 -110.45 141.82 36.03
C ASP A 353 -111.93 141.90 35.60
N MET A 354 -112.55 140.75 35.38
CA MET A 354 -113.96 140.66 34.96
C MET A 354 -114.93 140.98 36.11
N LEU A 355 -114.61 140.55 37.34
CA LEU A 355 -115.37 140.88 38.55
C LEU A 355 -115.39 142.39 38.81
N ALA A 356 -114.27 143.09 38.60
CA ALA A 356 -114.15 144.53 38.87
C ALA A 356 -114.99 145.43 37.93
N ASN A 357 -115.44 144.90 36.79
CA ASN A 357 -116.12 145.67 35.76
C ASN A 357 -117.57 145.23 35.50
N THR A 358 -118.09 144.27 36.30
CA THR A 358 -119.49 143.82 36.21
C THR A 358 -120.46 144.98 36.48
N GLY A 359 -121.49 145.13 35.63
CA GLY A 359 -122.52 146.18 35.78
C GLY A 359 -122.17 147.55 35.18
N LYS A 360 -121.03 147.70 34.50
CA LYS A 360 -120.70 148.90 33.70
C LYS A 360 -121.19 148.75 32.25
N ASP A 361 -121.41 149.87 31.57
CA ASP A 361 -121.86 149.90 30.17
C ASP A 361 -120.89 149.11 29.28
N GLY A 362 -121.43 148.16 28.49
CA GLY A 362 -120.64 147.22 27.68
C GLY A 362 -120.13 145.95 28.40
N PHE A 363 -120.31 145.81 29.71
CA PHE A 363 -120.08 144.57 30.47
C PHE A 363 -121.41 143.90 30.84
N LEU A 364 -121.42 142.57 30.93
CA LEU A 364 -122.61 141.82 31.34
C LEU A 364 -123.07 142.27 32.74
N SER A 365 -124.39 142.33 32.95
CA SER A 365 -125.00 142.73 34.21
C SER A 365 -124.72 141.76 35.35
N GLU A 366 -124.32 140.53 35.02
CA GLU A 366 -123.83 139.50 35.94
C GLU A 366 -122.55 138.88 35.38
N PHE A 367 -121.64 138.48 36.27
CA PHE A 367 -120.40 137.81 35.88
C PHE A 367 -120.71 136.38 35.38
N VAL A 368 -120.26 136.07 34.16
CA VAL A 368 -120.38 134.74 33.54
C VAL A 368 -119.10 134.44 32.75
N VAL A 369 -118.62 133.20 32.82
CA VAL A 369 -117.45 132.75 32.05
C VAL A 369 -117.91 132.15 30.71
N GLN A 370 -117.30 132.58 29.60
CA GLN A 370 -117.57 132.01 28.29
C GLN A 370 -116.87 130.65 28.14
N HIS A 371 -117.60 129.57 28.37
CA HIS A 371 -117.11 128.21 28.12
C HIS A 371 -117.23 127.79 26.65
N LEU A 372 -118.14 128.42 25.88
CA LEU A 372 -118.38 128.09 24.47
C LEU A 372 -117.58 129.02 23.54
N ILE A 373 -116.53 128.50 22.90
CA ILE A 373 -115.82 129.22 21.83
C ILE A 373 -116.38 128.74 20.48
N PHE A 374 -117.49 129.35 20.03
CA PHE A 374 -118.08 129.11 18.70
C PHE A 374 -118.19 130.45 17.98
N LYS A 375 -117.11 130.86 17.31
CA LYS A 375 -116.96 132.21 16.73
C LYS A 375 -116.81 132.21 15.22
N SER A 376 -115.96 131.35 14.68
CA SER A 376 -115.67 131.28 13.25
C SER A 376 -115.16 129.89 12.92
N GLU A 377 -115.83 129.21 12.01
CA GLU A 377 -115.47 127.87 11.51
C GLU A 377 -115.40 127.94 9.98
N PRO A 378 -114.43 128.67 9.40
CA PRO A 378 -114.34 128.86 7.94
C PRO A 378 -114.02 127.57 7.18
N ASP A 379 -113.43 126.59 7.86
CA ASP A 379 -113.09 125.28 7.31
C ASP A 379 -114.24 124.27 7.44
N ALA A 380 -115.39 124.67 8.03
CA ALA A 380 -116.54 123.82 8.14
C ALA A 380 -117.08 123.48 6.73
N SER A 381 -117.11 122.20 6.42
CA SER A 381 -117.74 121.68 5.21
C SER A 381 -119.24 121.52 5.45
N TYR A 382 -120.07 121.80 4.44
CA TYR A 382 -121.53 121.60 4.55
C TYR A 382 -122.02 120.49 3.63
N ILE A 383 -123.07 119.79 4.08
CA ILE A 383 -123.79 118.78 3.31
C ILE A 383 -125.28 119.08 3.40
N SER A 384 -125.96 119.18 2.26
CA SER A 384 -127.41 119.39 2.19
C SER A 384 -128.17 118.11 1.88
N SER A 385 -129.35 117.94 2.47
CA SER A 385 -130.21 116.76 2.27
C SER A 385 -130.89 116.70 0.90
N VAL A 386 -130.79 117.76 0.09
CA VAL A 386 -131.21 117.78 -1.31
C VAL A 386 -130.11 118.40 -2.16
N GLU A 387 -130.07 118.06 -3.45
CA GLU A 387 -129.12 118.64 -4.39
C GLU A 387 -129.47 120.11 -4.69
N ALA A 388 -128.43 120.91 -4.93
CA ALA A 388 -128.60 122.29 -5.34
C ALA A 388 -129.34 122.35 -6.69
N ALA A 389 -130.30 123.25 -6.79
CA ALA A 389 -131.11 123.42 -7.99
C ALA A 389 -130.23 123.81 -9.18
N THR A 390 -130.41 123.13 -10.30
CA THR A 390 -129.67 123.47 -11.54
C THR A 390 -130.22 124.74 -12.17
N ASP A 391 -129.37 125.48 -12.89
CA ASP A 391 -129.79 126.73 -13.55
C ASP A 391 -130.96 126.51 -14.53
N SER A 392 -131.08 125.32 -15.13
CA SER A 392 -132.21 124.96 -16.00
C SER A 392 -133.50 124.69 -15.21
N GLU A 393 -133.43 124.07 -14.03
CA GLU A 393 -134.59 123.87 -13.15
C GLU A 393 -135.10 125.20 -12.60
N ILE A 394 -134.16 126.08 -12.20
CA ILE A 394 -134.49 127.45 -11.81
C ILE A 394 -135.16 128.16 -12.99
N ALA A 395 -134.56 128.16 -14.19
CA ALA A 395 -135.09 128.83 -15.39
C ALA A 395 -136.52 128.37 -15.78
N THR A 396 -136.83 127.08 -15.58
CA THR A 396 -138.16 126.52 -15.84
C THR A 396 -139.20 127.06 -14.85
N ILE A 397 -138.83 127.24 -13.58
CA ILE A 397 -139.72 127.79 -12.54
C ILE A 397 -139.96 129.29 -12.75
N VAL A 398 -138.94 130.04 -13.18
CA VAL A 398 -139.07 131.50 -13.42
C VAL A 398 -139.55 131.89 -14.82
N ASN A 399 -139.96 130.93 -15.67
CA ASN A 399 -140.72 131.16 -16.90
C ASN A 399 -140.05 132.16 -17.88
N GLY A 400 -138.73 132.05 -18.04
CA GLY A 400 -137.93 132.92 -18.92
C GLY A 400 -137.56 134.29 -18.34
N ARG A 401 -137.79 134.55 -17.04
CA ARG A 401 -137.18 135.69 -16.35
C ARG A 401 -135.73 135.37 -15.92
N TYR A 402 -134.88 136.39 -15.95
CA TYR A 402 -133.45 136.32 -15.64
C TYR A 402 -133.17 135.70 -14.25
N ILE A 403 -132.25 134.74 -14.20
CA ILE A 403 -131.87 133.94 -13.01
C ILE A 403 -131.23 134.80 -11.90
N ASP A 404 -130.61 135.93 -12.26
CA ASP A 404 -129.88 136.81 -11.33
C ASP A 404 -130.74 137.49 -10.26
N GLN A 405 -132.06 137.53 -10.39
CA GLN A 405 -132.92 138.17 -9.36
C GLN A 405 -133.10 137.34 -8.08
N PHE A 406 -132.60 136.10 -8.04
CA PHE A 406 -132.75 135.18 -6.90
C PHE A 406 -131.44 134.74 -6.25
N ARG A 407 -130.30 135.26 -6.72
CA ARG A 407 -129.01 135.14 -6.03
C ARG A 407 -128.78 136.43 -5.25
N ASP A 408 -128.38 136.33 -3.98
CA ASP A 408 -127.91 137.52 -3.26
C ASP A 408 -126.56 137.98 -3.82
N ASP A 409 -126.17 139.22 -3.49
CA ASP A 409 -124.99 139.93 -4.01
C ASP A 409 -123.63 139.21 -3.77
N SER A 410 -123.63 138.01 -3.15
CA SER A 410 -122.43 137.21 -2.86
C SER A 410 -122.14 136.09 -3.88
N GLY A 411 -123.08 135.77 -4.79
CA GLY A 411 -122.84 134.96 -6.00
C GLY A 411 -122.34 133.51 -5.83
N ASN A 412 -122.11 133.00 -4.61
CA ASN A 412 -121.34 131.77 -4.36
C ASN A 412 -121.97 130.77 -3.37
N GLY A 413 -123.27 130.86 -3.10
CA GLY A 413 -124.01 129.86 -2.30
C GLY A 413 -124.84 128.92 -3.17
N PRO A 414 -124.94 127.62 -2.83
CA PRO A 414 -125.87 126.71 -3.52
C PRO A 414 -127.31 127.21 -3.31
N VAL A 415 -128.07 127.29 -4.40
CA VAL A 415 -129.49 127.66 -4.35
C VAL A 415 -130.32 126.39 -4.29
N TYR A 416 -131.29 126.33 -3.37
CA TYR A 416 -132.19 125.19 -3.24
C TYR A 416 -133.62 125.59 -3.52
N ILE A 417 -134.35 124.77 -4.30
CA ILE A 417 -135.79 124.96 -4.52
C ILE A 417 -136.53 124.27 -3.37
N LEU A 418 -137.06 125.07 -2.46
CA LEU A 418 -137.87 124.58 -1.35
C LEU A 418 -139.27 124.20 -1.85
N LYS A 419 -139.64 122.93 -1.66
CA LYS A 419 -141.02 122.47 -1.90
C LYS A 419 -141.81 122.59 -0.61
N LYS A 420 -142.99 123.20 -0.70
CA LYS A 420 -143.87 123.39 0.45
C LYS A 420 -144.23 122.03 1.05
N GLY A 421 -143.86 121.82 2.32
CA GLY A 421 -144.11 120.58 3.06
C GLY A 421 -142.91 119.65 3.17
N GLU A 422 -141.79 119.95 2.50
CA GLU A 422 -140.56 119.16 2.55
C GLU A 422 -139.42 120.00 3.18
N PRO A 423 -138.92 119.63 4.38
CA PRO A 423 -137.79 120.33 4.98
C PRO A 423 -136.48 119.95 4.29
N ILE A 424 -135.58 120.93 4.17
CA ILE A 424 -134.19 120.72 3.79
C ILE A 424 -133.32 120.89 5.04
N SER A 425 -132.37 119.97 5.24
CA SER A 425 -131.35 120.07 6.28
C SER A 425 -130.00 120.39 5.65
N VAL A 426 -129.30 121.38 6.20
CA VAL A 426 -127.89 121.66 5.89
C VAL A 426 -127.08 121.40 7.15
N THR A 427 -126.17 120.42 7.10
CA THR A 427 -125.31 120.04 8.23
C THR A 427 -123.90 120.54 7.97
N TYR A 428 -123.31 121.22 8.97
CA TYR A 428 -121.92 121.67 8.95
C TYR A 428 -121.05 120.70 9.77
N THR A 429 -119.98 120.18 9.17
CA THR A 429 -119.00 119.27 9.78
C THR A 429 -117.61 119.90 9.79
N GLY A 430 -116.86 119.69 10.87
CA GLY A 430 -115.47 120.13 11.00
C GLY A 430 -114.46 119.16 10.39
#